data_AF-A0A6P4E470-F1
#
_entry.id   AF-A0A6P4E470-F1
#
_cell.length_a   1.000
_cell.length_b   1.000
_cell.length_c   1.000
_cell.angle_alpha   90.00
_cell.angle_beta   90.00
_cell.angle_gamma   90.00
#
_symmetry.space_group_name_H-M   'P 1'
#
loop_
_entity.id
_entity.type
_entity.pdbx_description
1 polymer ?
#
loop_
_entity_poly.entity_id
_entity_poly.type
_entity_poly.pdbx_seq_one_letter_code
_entity_poly.pdbx_strand_id
1 'polypeptide(L)'
;MQIADRSMAVISPRVQEQEQEQERDQDKSSIQGKGKNNNSYPQKMANATITLAIVSLMLVLGSTTNAGLIIYMIAHLGKSFYLQFGLLASFCGMGLGFLGFKSRQCDWLPNRSYSSGYILVTVFCLFKSCGLLLILVKDPFPGFPVHDVTTGVILGLSTFTMFFIGLGVLGTLWCHRPPPDNRVNVV
;
A
#
# COMPACT_ATOMS: atom_id res chain seq x y z
N MET A 1 28.56 -1.85 57.05
CA MET A 1 27.37 -1.18 56.48
C MET A 1 27.24 -1.69 55.05
N GLN A 2 26.38 -2.68 54.82
CA GLN A 2 26.09 -3.26 53.51
C GLN A 2 25.14 -2.32 52.75
N ILE A 3 25.44 -2.00 51.49
CA ILE A 3 24.49 -1.32 50.59
C ILE A 3 24.42 -2.11 49.28
N ALA A 4 23.41 -2.97 49.28
CA ALA A 4 22.57 -3.44 48.18
C ALA A 4 23.17 -3.51 46.76
N ASP A 5 23.37 -4.76 46.31
CA ASP A 5 23.23 -5.21 44.93
C ASP A 5 21.93 -4.63 44.31
N ARG A 6 22.07 -3.68 43.40
CA ARG A 6 21.01 -3.40 42.41
C ARG A 6 21.18 -4.42 41.29
N SER A 7 20.48 -5.54 41.44
CA SER A 7 20.19 -6.45 40.34
C SER A 7 19.52 -5.66 39.21
N MET A 8 20.28 -5.29 38.18
CA MET A 8 19.71 -4.86 36.91
C MET A 8 19.15 -6.10 36.24
N ALA A 9 17.82 -6.19 36.18
CA ALA A 9 17.17 -7.11 35.28
C ALA A 9 17.56 -6.73 33.85
N VAL A 10 18.45 -7.52 33.25
CA VAL A 10 18.72 -7.49 31.82
C VAL A 10 17.45 -8.00 31.15
N ILE A 11 16.60 -7.08 30.70
CA ILE A 11 15.48 -7.41 29.82
C ILE A 11 16.12 -7.74 28.46
N SER A 12 16.42 -9.02 28.24
CA SER A 12 16.68 -9.52 26.90
C SER A 12 15.47 -9.17 26.03
N PRO A 13 15.66 -8.60 24.83
CA PRO A 13 14.54 -8.34 23.96
C PRO A 13 13.93 -9.70 23.60
N ARG A 14 12.73 -9.98 24.12
CA ARG A 14 11.91 -11.05 23.59
C ARG A 14 11.64 -10.71 22.14
N VAL A 15 12.28 -11.48 21.26
CA VAL A 15 11.83 -11.71 19.89
C VAL A 15 10.34 -11.99 19.99
N GLN A 16 9.53 -11.06 19.49
CA GLN A 16 8.09 -11.20 19.44
C GLN A 16 7.79 -12.11 18.24
N GLU A 17 7.93 -13.43 18.45
CA GLU A 17 7.11 -14.41 17.75
C GLU A 17 5.69 -14.28 18.31
N GLN A 18 4.81 -13.66 17.54
CA GLN A 18 3.37 -13.95 17.48
C GLN A 18 3.06 -13.96 15.97
N GLU A 19 3.11 -15.15 15.36
CA GLU A 19 1.92 -15.97 14.99
C GLU A 19 1.10 -15.25 13.89
N GLN A 20 1.22 -15.63 12.60
CA GLN A 20 0.43 -16.71 11.95
C GLN A 20 -1.05 -16.60 12.38
N GLU A 21 -2.01 -16.18 11.56
CA GLU A 21 -2.52 -16.83 10.35
C GLU A 21 -3.40 -15.87 9.53
N GLN A 22 -3.13 -15.76 8.23
CA GLN A 22 -4.14 -15.67 7.14
C GLN A 22 -3.36 -15.61 5.81
N GLU A 23 -2.92 -16.78 5.32
CA GLU A 23 -3.54 -17.55 4.22
C GLU A 23 -3.18 -17.00 2.83
N ARG A 24 -2.23 -17.63 2.12
CA ARG A 24 -2.37 -18.84 1.28
C ARG A 24 -3.01 -18.50 -0.07
N ASP A 25 -2.14 -18.33 -1.08
CA ASP A 25 -2.03 -19.29 -2.18
C ASP A 25 -1.02 -18.78 -3.22
N GLN A 26 0.10 -19.50 -3.37
CA GLN A 26 0.57 -19.95 -4.68
C GLN A 26 1.69 -20.98 -4.50
N ASP A 27 1.27 -22.23 -4.38
CA ASP A 27 2.10 -23.41 -4.61
C ASP A 27 2.26 -23.63 -6.12
N LYS A 28 3.49 -23.92 -6.56
CA LYS A 28 3.89 -25.07 -7.39
C LYS A 28 5.26 -24.83 -8.05
N SER A 29 6.31 -25.43 -7.50
CA SER A 29 6.97 -26.61 -8.09
C SER A 29 8.32 -26.85 -7.44
N SER A 30 8.49 -28.10 -7.01
CA SER A 30 9.71 -28.72 -6.53
C SER A 30 10.84 -28.64 -7.56
N ILE A 31 12.08 -28.42 -7.11
CA ILE A 31 13.27 -29.28 -7.36
C ILE A 31 14.51 -28.57 -6.79
N GLN A 32 15.07 -29.18 -5.72
CA GLN A 32 16.49 -29.43 -5.49
C GLN A 32 17.49 -28.24 -5.38
N GLY A 33 18.17 -28.16 -4.21
CA GLY A 33 19.54 -27.62 -4.18
C GLY A 33 19.97 -26.84 -2.93
N LYS A 34 20.22 -27.54 -1.83
CA LYS A 34 21.39 -27.41 -0.93
C LYS A 34 22.20 -26.10 -1.00
N GLY A 35 22.19 -25.30 0.07
CA GLY A 35 23.14 -24.19 0.23
C GLY A 35 22.86 -23.29 1.45
N LYS A 36 23.35 -23.71 2.61
CA LYS A 36 23.38 -22.94 3.86
C LYS A 36 24.25 -21.69 3.67
N ASN A 37 23.66 -20.51 3.46
CA ASN A 37 24.36 -19.22 3.48
C ASN A 37 23.59 -18.22 4.34
N ASN A 38 24.21 -17.78 5.43
CA ASN A 38 23.71 -16.82 6.41
C ASN A 38 23.67 -15.36 5.87
N ASN A 39 23.09 -15.14 4.69
CA ASN A 39 22.90 -13.82 4.06
C ASN A 39 21.42 -13.42 3.99
N SER A 40 20.54 -14.02 4.80
CA SER A 40 19.09 -13.84 4.67
C SER A 40 18.58 -12.43 4.95
N TYR A 41 19.27 -11.61 5.73
CA TYR A 41 18.80 -10.25 6.05
C TYR A 41 18.91 -9.25 4.89
N PRO A 42 20.07 -9.08 4.21
CA PRO A 42 20.17 -8.18 3.07
C PRO A 42 19.31 -8.63 1.87
N GLN A 43 19.17 -9.94 1.64
CA GLN A 43 18.35 -10.47 0.56
C GLN A 43 16.84 -10.28 0.81
N LYS A 44 16.37 -10.40 2.05
CA LYS A 44 14.96 -10.12 2.42
C LYS A 44 14.62 -8.63 2.26
N MET A 45 15.53 -7.73 2.60
CA MET A 45 15.33 -6.29 2.40
C MET A 45 15.33 -5.92 0.91
N ALA A 46 16.23 -6.49 0.11
CA ALA A 46 16.24 -6.29 -1.34
C ALA A 46 14.93 -6.77 -1.99
N ASN A 47 14.42 -7.94 -1.59
CA ASN A 47 13.16 -8.48 -2.09
C ASN A 47 11.96 -7.59 -1.70
N ALA A 48 11.92 -7.08 -0.47
CA ALA A 48 10.86 -6.16 -0.03
C ALA A 48 10.86 -4.84 -0.84
N THR A 49 12.04 -4.31 -1.13
CA THR A 49 12.21 -3.09 -1.95
C THR A 49 11.80 -3.32 -3.41
N ILE A 50 12.09 -4.50 -3.97
CA ILE A 50 11.63 -4.88 -5.32
C ILE A 50 10.10 -5.00 -5.34
N THR A 51 9.49 -5.65 -4.36
CA THR A 51 8.02 -5.76 -4.26
C THR A 51 7.37 -4.38 -4.17
N LEU A 52 7.90 -3.48 -3.35
CA LEU A 52 7.40 -2.10 -3.26
C LEU A 52 7.46 -1.41 -4.63
N ALA A 53 8.55 -1.57 -5.38
CA ALA A 53 8.67 -1.01 -6.71
C ALA A 53 7.63 -1.56 -7.68
N ILE A 54 7.43 -2.88 -7.71
CA ILE A 54 6.42 -3.53 -8.56
C ILE A 54 5.03 -3.00 -8.21
N VAL A 55 4.67 -3.00 -6.93
CA VAL A 55 3.37 -2.52 -6.46
C VAL A 55 3.18 -1.02 -6.78
N SER A 56 4.21 -0.20 -6.60
CA SER A 56 4.15 1.23 -6.95
C SER A 56 3.96 1.45 -8.45
N LEU A 57 4.62 0.68 -9.30
CA LEU A 57 4.45 0.72 -10.75
C LEU A 57 3.05 0.26 -11.16
N MET A 58 2.55 -0.83 -10.58
CA MET A 58 1.19 -1.30 -10.78
C MET A 58 0.17 -0.24 -10.37
N LEU A 59 0.42 0.47 -9.27
CA LEU A 59 -0.45 1.56 -8.83
C LEU A 59 -0.45 2.74 -9.81
N VAL A 60 0.72 3.13 -10.36
CA VAL A 60 0.80 4.17 -11.39
C VAL A 60 0.02 3.75 -12.63
N LEU A 61 0.30 2.55 -13.15
CA LEU A 61 -0.35 2.05 -14.37
C LEU A 61 -1.87 1.91 -14.16
N GLY A 62 -2.29 1.28 -13.07
CA GLY A 62 -3.71 1.11 -12.73
C GLY A 62 -4.43 2.44 -12.52
N SER A 63 -3.80 3.41 -11.86
CA SER A 63 -4.38 4.74 -11.69
C SER A 63 -4.48 5.52 -13.01
N THR A 64 -3.50 5.34 -13.90
CA THR A 64 -3.52 5.93 -15.25
C THR A 64 -4.64 5.33 -16.09
N THR A 65 -4.79 4.00 -16.10
CA THR A 65 -5.88 3.31 -16.79
C THR A 65 -7.23 3.71 -16.23
N ASN A 66 -7.37 3.83 -14.91
CA ASN A 66 -8.58 4.33 -14.26
C ASN A 66 -8.91 5.76 -14.69
N ALA A 67 -7.93 6.66 -14.71
CA ALA A 67 -8.12 8.02 -15.20
C ALA A 67 -8.55 8.03 -16.68
N GLY A 68 -7.91 7.23 -17.53
CA GLY A 68 -8.27 7.09 -18.95
C GLY A 68 -9.69 6.58 -19.16
N LEU A 69 -10.09 5.53 -18.44
CA LEU A 69 -11.45 4.98 -18.48
C LEU A 69 -12.49 6.02 -18.03
N ILE A 70 -12.21 6.73 -16.93
CA ILE A 70 -13.09 7.77 -16.40
C ILE A 70 -13.22 8.94 -17.38
N ILE A 71 -12.11 9.39 -17.99
CA ILE A 71 -12.13 10.44 -19.02
C ILE A 71 -12.94 9.99 -20.24
N TYR A 72 -12.75 8.75 -20.68
CA TYR A 72 -13.51 8.18 -21.79
C TYR A 72 -15.00 8.15 -21.49
N MET A 73 -15.39 7.69 -20.30
CA MET A 73 -16.77 7.71 -19.84
C MET A 73 -17.35 9.12 -19.77
N ILE A 74 -16.59 10.10 -19.26
CA ILE A 74 -17.02 11.50 -19.23
C ILE A 74 -17.28 12.03 -20.65
N ALA A 75 -16.43 11.65 -21.62
CA ALA A 75 -16.56 12.09 -23.01
C ALA A 75 -17.78 11.50 -23.72
N HIS A 76 -18.13 10.23 -23.45
CA HIS A 76 -19.23 9.53 -24.12
C HIS A 76 -20.57 9.61 -23.37
N LEU A 77 -20.57 9.44 -22.04
CA LEU A 77 -21.78 9.34 -21.20
C LEU A 77 -22.12 10.66 -20.50
N GLY A 78 -21.20 11.63 -20.52
CA GLY A 78 -21.35 12.93 -19.89
C GLY A 78 -20.75 13.00 -18.48
N LYS A 79 -20.80 14.20 -17.89
CA LYS A 79 -20.21 14.45 -16.57
C LYS A 79 -21.13 13.95 -15.46
N SER A 80 -20.59 13.17 -14.53
CA SER A 80 -21.25 12.88 -13.25
C SER A 80 -20.28 13.04 -12.08
N PHE A 81 -20.83 13.23 -10.87
CA PHE A 81 -20.05 13.50 -9.67
C PHE A 81 -19.08 12.36 -9.29
N TYR A 82 -19.54 11.10 -9.38
CA TYR A 82 -18.71 9.93 -9.05
C TYR A 82 -17.49 9.79 -9.99
N LEU A 83 -17.64 10.16 -11.27
CA LEU A 83 -16.53 10.17 -12.24
C LEU A 83 -15.51 11.27 -11.90
N GLN A 84 -15.96 12.48 -11.54
CA GLN A 84 -15.05 13.58 -11.17
C GLN A 84 -14.26 13.27 -9.89
N PHE A 85 -14.95 12.74 -8.88
CA PHE A 85 -14.30 12.35 -7.64
C PHE A 85 -13.34 11.15 -7.85
N GLY A 86 -13.76 10.17 -8.65
CA GLY A 86 -12.92 9.03 -9.02
C GLY A 86 -11.69 9.42 -9.86
N LEU A 87 -11.80 10.47 -10.69
CA LEU A 87 -10.70 11.05 -11.46
C LEU A 87 -9.69 11.70 -10.52
N LEU A 88 -10.14 12.53 -9.58
CA LEU A 88 -9.27 13.14 -8.56
C LEU A 88 -8.55 12.07 -7.73
N ALA A 89 -9.25 11.02 -7.30
CA ALA A 89 -8.66 9.89 -6.58
C ALA A 89 -7.60 9.16 -7.43
N SER A 90 -7.80 9.06 -8.74
CA SER A 90 -6.82 8.45 -9.66
C SER A 90 -5.57 9.32 -9.82
N PHE A 91 -5.70 10.64 -9.85
CA PHE A 91 -4.55 11.55 -9.86
C PHE A 91 -3.73 11.44 -8.57
N CYS A 92 -4.39 11.39 -7.41
CA CYS A 92 -3.69 11.17 -6.14
C CYS A 92 -3.01 9.80 -6.09
N GLY A 93 -3.67 8.74 -6.57
CA GLY A 93 -3.08 7.40 -6.69
C GLY A 93 -1.86 7.35 -7.61
N MET A 94 -1.92 8.05 -8.76
CA MET A 94 -0.78 8.19 -9.67
C MET A 94 0.38 8.91 -8.98
N GLY A 95 0.11 10.04 -8.31
CA GLY A 95 1.12 10.78 -7.54
C GLY A 95 1.79 9.90 -6.49
N LEU A 96 1.00 9.20 -5.67
CA LEU A 96 1.52 8.28 -4.67
C LEU A 96 2.37 7.16 -5.31
N GLY A 97 1.94 6.58 -6.43
CA GLY A 97 2.72 5.59 -7.17
C GLY A 97 4.09 6.11 -7.62
N PHE A 98 4.16 7.34 -8.15
CA PHE A 98 5.44 7.99 -8.49
C PHE A 98 6.32 8.26 -7.27
N LEU A 99 5.71 8.72 -6.17
CA LEU A 99 6.41 8.92 -4.89
C LEU A 99 7.00 7.61 -4.37
N GLY A 100 6.27 6.49 -4.48
CA GLY A 100 6.76 5.16 -4.08
C GLY A 100 7.92 4.68 -4.95
N PHE A 101 7.83 4.91 -6.27
CA PHE A 101 8.92 4.57 -7.19
C PHE A 101 10.17 5.41 -6.94
N LYS A 102 10.02 6.72 -6.70
CA LYS A 102 11.12 7.64 -6.38
C LYS A 102 11.71 7.40 -4.99
N SER A 103 10.87 7.03 -4.01
CA SER A 103 11.29 6.69 -2.64
C SER A 103 12.22 5.48 -2.56
N ARG A 104 12.35 4.70 -3.64
CA ARG A 104 13.35 3.62 -3.73
C ARG A 104 14.75 4.13 -4.06
N GLN A 105 14.85 5.27 -4.75
CA GLN A 105 16.11 5.78 -5.29
C GLN A 105 16.92 6.57 -4.26
N CYS A 106 16.26 7.03 -3.20
CA CYS A 106 16.87 7.49 -1.96
C CYS A 106 16.51 6.43 -0.93
N ASP A 107 17.46 5.76 -0.26
CA ASP A 107 17.27 4.67 0.72
C ASP A 107 16.43 5.03 1.99
N TRP A 108 15.46 5.91 1.84
CA TRP A 108 14.82 6.66 2.92
C TRP A 108 13.79 5.84 3.69
N LEU A 109 13.11 4.82 3.11
CA LEU A 109 12.16 3.99 3.86
C LEU A 109 11.97 2.56 3.30
N PRO A 110 12.80 1.58 3.71
CA PRO A 110 12.37 0.20 3.82
C PRO A 110 11.59 -0.02 5.12
N ASN A 111 10.60 0.84 5.42
CA ASN A 111 9.73 0.63 6.57
C ASN A 111 8.54 -0.27 6.17
N ARG A 112 8.34 -1.38 6.89
CA ARG A 112 7.35 -2.43 6.58
C ARG A 112 5.91 -1.88 6.47
N SER A 113 5.57 -0.88 7.27
CA SER A 113 4.25 -0.25 7.24
C SER A 113 3.96 0.50 5.94
N TYR A 114 5.00 1.01 5.26
CA TYR A 114 4.83 1.73 3.99
C TYR A 114 4.45 0.77 2.85
N SER A 115 5.09 -0.40 2.81
CA SER A 115 4.78 -1.45 1.81
C SER A 115 3.32 -1.91 1.92
N SER A 116 2.81 -2.13 3.14
CA SER A 116 1.42 -2.53 3.35
C SER A 116 0.41 -1.50 2.84
N GLY A 117 0.69 -0.20 3.03
CA GLY A 117 -0.18 0.87 2.54
C GLY A 117 -0.30 0.89 1.01
N TYR A 118 0.82 0.72 0.30
CA TYR A 118 0.81 0.65 -1.16
C TYR A 118 0.04 -0.55 -1.68
N ILE A 119 0.17 -1.71 -1.03
CA ILE A 119 -0.56 -2.92 -1.40
C ILE A 119 -2.07 -2.69 -1.24
N LEU A 120 -2.52 -2.16 -0.10
CA LEU A 120 -3.94 -1.87 0.15
C LEU A 120 -4.51 -0.90 -0.89
N VAL A 121 -3.82 0.22 -1.13
CA VAL A 121 -4.25 1.22 -2.12
C VAL A 121 -4.31 0.62 -3.53
N THR A 122 -3.37 -0.27 -3.88
CA THR A 122 -3.36 -0.97 -5.16
C THR A 122 -4.56 -1.92 -5.31
N VAL A 123 -4.93 -2.65 -4.25
CA VAL A 123 -6.12 -3.53 -4.28
C VAL A 123 -7.39 -2.71 -4.49
N PHE A 124 -7.57 -1.59 -3.79
CA PHE A 124 -8.72 -0.71 -4.01
C PHE A 124 -8.75 -0.13 -5.43
N CYS A 125 -7.57 0.19 -5.99
CA CYS A 125 -7.44 0.67 -7.36
C CYS A 125 -7.90 -0.39 -8.39
N LEU A 126 -7.56 -1.66 -8.18
CA LEU A 126 -7.99 -2.79 -9.01
C LEU A 126 -9.49 -3.08 -8.87
N PHE A 127 -10.02 -3.03 -7.65
CA PHE A 127 -11.45 -3.25 -7.46
C PHE A 127 -12.28 -2.11 -8.09
N LYS A 128 -11.78 -0.87 -8.02
CA LYS A 128 -12.37 0.28 -8.72
C LYS A 128 -12.32 0.12 -10.24
N SER A 129 -11.20 -0.37 -10.79
CA SER A 129 -11.08 -0.59 -12.23
C SER A 129 -12.05 -1.67 -12.72
N CYS A 130 -12.27 -2.73 -11.93
CA CYS A 130 -13.29 -3.73 -12.19
C CYS A 130 -14.69 -3.11 -12.25
N GLY A 131 -15.06 -2.28 -11.26
CA GLY A 131 -16.34 -1.57 -11.26
C GLY A 131 -16.53 -0.67 -12.48
N LEU A 132 -15.49 0.07 -12.88
CA LEU A 132 -15.52 0.91 -14.09
C LEU A 132 -15.68 0.09 -15.38
N LEU A 133 -14.98 -1.05 -15.49
CA LEU A 133 -15.12 -1.95 -16.62
C LEU A 133 -16.51 -2.58 -16.70
N LEU A 134 -17.12 -2.92 -15.56
CA LEU A 134 -18.50 -3.44 -15.53
C LEU A 134 -19.51 -2.41 -16.06
N ILE A 135 -19.36 -1.14 -15.69
CA ILE A 135 -20.20 -0.07 -16.24
C ILE A 135 -19.95 0.08 -17.74
N LEU A 136 -18.69 0.05 -18.17
CA LEU A 136 -18.32 0.18 -19.58
C LEU A 136 -18.84 -0.94 -20.47
N VAL A 137 -18.76 -2.19 -20.01
CA VAL A 137 -19.15 -3.35 -20.84
C VAL A 137 -20.66 -3.55 -20.84
N LYS A 138 -21.32 -3.30 -19.71
CA LYS A 138 -22.75 -3.56 -19.58
C LYS A 138 -23.62 -2.39 -20.05
N ASP A 139 -23.06 -1.18 -20.17
CA ASP A 139 -23.75 0.07 -20.47
C ASP A 139 -25.15 0.15 -19.84
N PRO A 140 -25.28 -0.06 -18.51
CA PRO A 140 -26.59 -0.09 -17.89
C PRO A 140 -27.20 1.32 -17.93
N PHE A 141 -28.43 1.44 -18.43
CA PHE A 141 -29.14 2.72 -18.48
C PHE A 141 -29.19 3.39 -17.09
N PRO A 142 -29.01 4.72 -17.02
CA PRO A 142 -29.08 5.46 -15.77
C PRO A 142 -30.47 5.30 -15.14
N GLY A 143 -30.53 4.89 -13.87
CA GLY A 143 -31.77 4.56 -13.15
C GLY A 143 -32.04 3.06 -12.99
N PHE A 144 -31.19 2.18 -13.52
CA PHE A 144 -31.26 0.75 -13.21
C PHE A 144 -30.62 0.47 -11.83
N PRO A 145 -31.19 -0.41 -10.99
CA PRO A 145 -30.65 -0.68 -9.65
C PRO A 145 -29.17 -1.09 -9.66
N VAL A 146 -28.76 -1.82 -10.70
CA VAL A 146 -27.37 -2.25 -10.88
C VAL A 146 -26.44 -1.07 -11.15
N HIS A 147 -26.88 -0.07 -11.91
CA HIS A 147 -26.09 1.13 -12.18
C HIS A 147 -25.88 1.94 -10.90
N ASP A 148 -26.93 2.15 -10.11
CA ASP A 148 -26.88 2.95 -8.88
C ASP A 148 -26.00 2.30 -7.80
N VAL A 149 -26.12 0.98 -7.64
CA VAL A 149 -25.23 0.23 -6.72
C VAL A 149 -23.78 0.31 -7.20
N THR A 150 -23.52 0.11 -8.50
CA THR A 150 -22.14 0.11 -9.02
C THR A 150 -21.48 1.49 -8.92
N THR A 151 -22.22 2.55 -9.25
CA THR A 151 -21.73 3.94 -9.08
C THR A 151 -21.49 4.29 -7.62
N GLY A 152 -22.36 3.85 -6.71
CA GLY A 152 -22.16 3.97 -5.26
C GLY A 152 -20.90 3.24 -4.78
N VAL A 153 -20.65 2.02 -5.27
CA VAL A 153 -19.43 1.26 -4.98
C VAL A 153 -18.19 1.99 -5.50
N ILE A 154 -18.19 2.49 -6.74
CA ILE A 154 -17.05 3.24 -7.30
C ILE A 154 -16.77 4.51 -6.47
N LEU A 155 -17.82 5.21 -6.05
CA LEU A 155 -17.69 6.38 -5.19
C LEU A 155 -17.08 5.99 -3.84
N GLY A 156 -17.60 4.95 -3.19
CA GLY A 156 -17.08 4.44 -1.92
C GLY A 156 -15.62 3.97 -2.00
N LEU A 157 -15.25 3.26 -3.06
CA LEU A 157 -13.86 2.85 -3.27
C LEU A 157 -12.94 4.05 -3.48
N SER A 158 -13.42 5.07 -4.18
CA SER A 158 -12.67 6.31 -4.37
C SER A 158 -12.48 7.06 -3.05
N THR A 159 -13.49 7.08 -2.17
CA THR A 159 -13.38 7.75 -0.87
C THR A 159 -12.43 7.00 0.06
N PHE A 160 -12.53 5.66 0.13
CA PHE A 160 -11.56 4.85 0.88
C PHE A 160 -10.14 5.02 0.37
N THR A 161 -9.95 5.04 -0.96
CA THR A 161 -8.63 5.28 -1.56
C THR A 161 -8.05 6.62 -1.10
N MET A 162 -8.82 7.70 -1.17
CA MET A 162 -8.39 9.02 -0.69
C MET A 162 -8.12 9.05 0.81
N PHE A 163 -8.95 8.36 1.60
CA PHE A 163 -8.76 8.26 3.03
C PHE A 163 -7.44 7.56 3.39
N PHE A 164 -7.13 6.42 2.77
CA PHE A 164 -5.86 5.72 2.99
C PHE A 164 -4.65 6.50 2.50
N ILE A 165 -4.76 7.22 1.37
CA ILE A 165 -3.71 8.15 0.93
C ILE A 165 -3.50 9.23 1.99
N GLY A 166 -4.57 9.82 2.52
CA GLY A 166 -4.52 10.80 3.59
C GLY A 166 -3.85 10.27 4.86
N LEU A 167 -4.25 9.08 5.32
CA LEU A 167 -3.61 8.39 6.44
C LEU A 167 -2.12 8.12 6.19
N GLY A 168 -1.74 7.76 4.96
CA GLY A 168 -0.35 7.57 4.58
C GLY A 168 0.46 8.86 4.68
N VAL A 169 -0.09 9.99 4.25
CA VAL A 169 0.55 11.31 4.37
C VAL A 169 0.65 11.72 5.85
N LEU A 170 -0.44 11.64 6.61
CA LEU A 170 -0.47 11.95 8.05
C LEU A 170 0.52 11.09 8.85
N GLY A 171 0.54 9.78 8.59
CA GLY A 171 1.48 8.85 9.23
C GLY A 171 2.94 9.18 8.89
N THR A 172 3.22 9.60 7.66
CA THR A 172 4.57 10.04 7.26
C THR A 172 4.98 11.32 7.99
N LEU A 173 4.07 12.28 8.17
CA LEU A 173 4.36 13.52 8.92
C LEU A 173 4.59 13.25 10.42
N TRP A 174 3.80 12.35 11.02
CA TRP A 174 3.91 12.03 12.45
C TRP A 174 5.15 11.20 12.78
N CYS A 175 5.61 10.35 11.85
CA CYS A 175 6.82 9.54 12.02
C CYS A 175 8.12 10.25 11.55
N HIS A 176 8.07 11.52 11.16
CA HIS A 176 9.27 12.28 10.76
C HIS A 176 10.22 12.57 11.94
N ARG A 177 9.76 12.41 13.19
CA ARG A 177 10.63 12.50 14.36
C ARG A 177 11.41 11.17 14.50
N PRO A 178 12.75 11.16 14.38
CA PRO A 178 13.51 9.97 14.75
C PRO A 178 13.19 9.63 16.22
N PRO A 179 13.18 8.34 16.60
CA PRO A 179 13.03 7.98 18.00
C PRO A 179 14.09 8.72 18.82
N PRO A 180 13.73 9.27 20.01
CA PRO A 180 14.68 10.02 20.82
C PRO A 180 15.93 9.17 21.05
N ASP A 181 17.06 9.65 20.57
CA ASP A 181 18.33 8.92 20.57
C ASP A 181 18.80 8.81 22.02
N ASN A 182 18.43 7.72 22.69
CA ASN A 182 18.80 7.46 24.08
C ASN A 182 20.24 6.90 24.16
N ARG A 183 21.18 7.51 23.43
CA ARG A 183 22.60 7.22 23.61
C ARG A 183 23.05 8.05 24.79
N VAL A 184 23.08 7.39 25.95
CA VAL A 184 23.91 7.81 27.07
C VAL A 184 25.32 7.99 26.53
N ASN A 185 25.78 9.24 26.43
CA ASN A 185 27.21 9.53 26.34
C ASN A 185 27.82 9.03 27.65
N VAL A 186 28.33 7.80 27.61
CA VAL A 186 29.25 7.30 28.64
C VAL A 186 30.54 8.10 28.47
N VAL A 187 30.69 9.11 29.32
CA VAL A 187 31.93 9.87 29.58
C VAL A 187 32.88 9.00 30.39
#